data_AF-A0A6V7VR61-F1
#
_entry.id   AF-A0A6V7VR61-F1
#
_cell.length_a   1.000
_cell.length_b   1.000
_cell.length_c   1.000
_cell.angle_alpha   90.00
_cell.angle_beta   90.00
_cell.angle_gamma   90.00
#
_symmetry.space_group_name_H-M   'P 1'
#
loop_
_entity.id
_entity.type
_entity.pdbx_description
1 polymer ?
#
loop_
_entity_poly.entity_id
_entity_poly.type
_entity_poly.pdbx_seq_one_letter_code
_entity_poly.pdbx_strand_id
1 'polypeptide(L)'
;MGPNKGKRTQAKLMLNNLWGRFSLRNFGLSQCAITDNPAELHKYYNDKSIEITGLDELTPDILLISYIKKKDWIEEHNCSNVVISLWTTSAARIHLLRAMQKVVRSPGCSLLYTDTDSLIFAHPINNCPLPLGLTWES
;
A
#
# COMPACT_ATOMS: atom_id res chain seq x y z
N MET A 1 26.23 2.82 22.31
CA MET A 1 25.18 1.87 21.89
C MET A 1 24.83 2.15 20.45
N GLY A 2 25.05 1.20 19.53
CA GLY A 2 24.71 1.38 18.11
C GLY A 2 23.18 1.42 17.88
N PRO A 3 22.73 1.95 16.73
CA PRO A 3 21.30 2.04 16.42
C PRO A 3 20.65 0.65 16.43
N ASN A 4 19.56 0.51 17.19
CA ASN A 4 18.83 -0.74 17.30
C ASN A 4 18.07 -1.01 15.99
N LYS A 5 18.57 -1.96 15.19
CA LYS A 5 18.01 -2.34 13.90
C LYS A 5 16.53 -2.74 13.99
N GLY A 6 16.15 -3.48 15.02
CA GLY A 6 14.77 -3.92 15.24
C GLY A 6 13.81 -2.76 15.50
N LYS A 7 14.19 -1.80 16.36
CA LYS A 7 13.39 -0.60 16.62
C LYS A 7 13.26 0.29 15.37
N ARG A 8 14.34 0.41 14.58
CA ARG A 8 14.31 1.14 13.31
C ARG A 8 13.33 0.51 12.32
N THR A 9 13.37 -0.81 12.17
CA THR A 9 12.45 -1.53 11.27
C THR A 9 10.99 -1.36 11.69
N GLN A 10 10.70 -1.48 12.99
CA GLN A 10 9.34 -1.27 13.52
C GLN A 10 8.86 0.16 13.26
N ALA A 11 9.67 1.18 13.58
CA ALA A 11 9.31 2.57 13.33
C ALA A 11 9.05 2.84 11.83
N LYS A 12 9.89 2.28 10.94
CA LYS A 12 9.71 2.39 9.48
C LYS A 12 8.41 1.71 9.03
N LEU A 13 8.12 0.52 9.54
CA LEU A 13 6.91 -0.22 9.22
C LEU A 13 5.66 0.53 9.70
N MET A 14 5.67 1.09 10.91
CA MET A 14 4.56 1.86 11.46
C MET A 14 4.26 3.09 10.59
N LEU A 15 5.29 3.83 10.18
CA LEU A 15 5.12 5.00 9.31
C LEU A 15 4.58 4.61 7.93
N ASN A 16 5.09 3.53 7.33
CA ASN A 16 4.58 3.06 6.03
C ASN A 16 3.13 2.56 6.13
N ASN A 17 2.80 1.85 7.21
CA ASN A 17 1.45 1.37 7.46
C ASN A 17 0.48 2.53 7.65
N LEU A 18 0.89 3.63 8.31
CA LEU A 18 0.05 4.81 8.50
C LEU A 18 -0.48 5.36 7.16
N TRP A 19 0.39 5.51 6.16
CA TRP A 19 -0.02 5.96 4.83
C TRP A 19 -0.97 4.96 4.14
N GLY A 20 -0.74 3.66 4.32
CA GLY A 20 -1.63 2.60 3.85
C GLY A 20 -3.01 2.64 4.53
N ARG A 21 -3.08 2.97 5.83
CA ARG A 21 -4.34 3.08 6.58
C ARG A 21 -5.22 4.20 6.06
N PHE A 22 -4.65 5.33 5.64
CA PHE A 22 -5.42 6.42 5.03
C PHE A 22 -6.04 6.05 3.68
N SER A 23 -5.41 5.16 2.92
CA SER A 23 -5.86 4.70 1.59
C SER A 23 -6.73 3.44 1.61
N LEU A 24 -7.17 2.96 2.78
CA LEU A 24 -7.93 1.71 2.84
C LEU A 24 -9.21 1.82 2.01
N ARG A 25 -9.38 0.86 1.09
CA ARG A 25 -10.62 0.73 0.33
C ARG A 25 -11.72 0.24 1.27
N ASN A 26 -12.71 1.06 1.55
CA ASN A 26 -13.80 0.70 2.45
C ASN A 26 -14.84 -0.22 1.81
N PHE A 27 -14.82 -0.38 0.48
CA PHE A 27 -15.86 -1.11 -0.25
C PHE A 27 -15.34 -2.22 -1.17
N GLY A 28 -16.23 -3.15 -1.51
CA GLY A 28 -15.95 -4.22 -2.47
C GLY A 28 -14.81 -5.14 -2.03
N LEU A 29 -14.45 -5.16 -0.75
CA LEU A 29 -13.49 -6.10 -0.21
C LEU A 29 -14.18 -7.46 -0.05
N SER A 30 -13.68 -8.47 -0.74
CA SER A 30 -14.12 -9.84 -0.53
C SER A 30 -13.77 -10.26 0.89
N GLN A 31 -14.75 -10.80 1.58
CA GLN A 31 -14.64 -11.40 2.89
C GLN A 31 -14.91 -12.89 2.74
N CYS A 32 -14.34 -13.66 3.65
CA CYS A 32 -14.56 -15.09 3.69
C CYS A 32 -14.99 -15.48 5.11
N ALA A 33 -15.92 -16.41 5.20
CA ALA A 33 -16.28 -17.09 6.44
C ALA A 33 -16.15 -18.59 6.22
N ILE A 34 -15.69 -19.30 7.24
CA ILE A 34 -15.61 -20.77 7.24
C ILE A 34 -16.69 -21.25 8.19
N THR A 35 -17.53 -22.18 7.74
CA THR A 35 -18.58 -22.76 8.58
C THR A 35 -18.80 -24.23 8.24
N ASP A 36 -19.10 -25.01 9.27
CA ASP A 36 -19.59 -26.39 9.19
C ASP A 36 -21.09 -26.47 9.52
N ASN A 37 -21.72 -25.33 9.82
CA ASN A 37 -23.09 -25.25 10.32
C ASN A 37 -24.05 -24.74 9.25
N PRO A 38 -25.02 -25.57 8.81
CA PRO A 38 -26.04 -25.15 7.84
C PRO A 38 -26.85 -23.92 8.29
N ALA A 39 -27.06 -23.73 9.60
CA ALA A 39 -27.78 -22.58 10.12
C ALA A 39 -26.98 -21.27 9.96
N GLU A 40 -25.65 -21.31 10.04
CA GLU A 40 -24.82 -20.14 9.77
C GLU A 40 -24.80 -19.82 8.28
N LEU A 41 -24.65 -20.83 7.43
CA LEU A 41 -24.78 -20.65 5.98
C LEU A 41 -26.11 -19.97 5.62
N HIS A 42 -27.21 -20.42 6.22
CA HIS A 42 -28.52 -19.81 6.02
C HIS A 42 -28.58 -18.34 6.49
N LYS A 43 -27.85 -17.94 7.54
CA LYS A 43 -27.75 -16.51 7.93
C LYS A 43 -27.10 -15.69 6.83
N TYR A 44 -26.00 -16.17 6.23
CA TYR A 44 -25.33 -15.46 5.13
C TYR A 44 -26.24 -15.31 3.90
N TYR A 45 -27.01 -16.35 3.54
CA TYR A 45 -27.96 -16.24 2.42
C TYR A 45 -29.09 -15.23 2.67
N ASN A 46 -29.53 -15.09 3.92
CA ASN A 46 -30.62 -14.19 4.27
C ASN A 46 -30.18 -12.76 4.62
N ASP A 47 -28.88 -12.52 4.77
CA ASP A 47 -28.35 -11.19 5.03
C ASP A 47 -28.40 -10.34 3.75
N LYS A 48 -29.31 -9.36 3.74
CA LYS A 48 -29.50 -8.47 2.59
C LYS A 48 -28.33 -7.50 2.39
N SER A 49 -27.51 -7.28 3.41
CA SER A 49 -26.36 -6.35 3.37
C SER A 49 -25.17 -6.92 2.60
N ILE A 50 -25.16 -8.24 2.36
CA ILE A 50 -24.08 -8.93 1.67
C ILE A 50 -24.56 -9.56 0.36
N GLU A 51 -23.60 -9.88 -0.48
CA GLU A 51 -23.74 -10.63 -1.71
C GLU A 51 -22.74 -11.79 -1.67
N ILE A 52 -23.25 -13.02 -1.71
CA ILE A 52 -22.40 -14.21 -1.76
C ILE A 52 -21.83 -14.32 -3.17
N THR A 53 -20.51 -14.35 -3.26
CA THR A 53 -19.75 -14.45 -4.51
C THR A 53 -19.29 -15.87 -4.81
N GLY A 54 -19.21 -16.73 -3.79
CA GLY A 54 -18.79 -18.11 -3.95
C GLY A 54 -19.07 -18.97 -2.72
N LEU A 55 -19.22 -20.26 -2.96
CA LEU A 55 -19.33 -21.29 -1.95
C LEU A 55 -18.39 -22.42 -2.35
N ASP A 56 -17.34 -22.63 -1.58
CA ASP A 56 -16.34 -23.67 -1.85
C ASP A 56 -16.34 -24.69 -0.70
N GLU A 57 -16.37 -25.97 -1.03
CA GLU A 57 -16.23 -27.03 -0.06
C GLU A 57 -14.74 -27.28 0.21
N LEU A 58 -14.29 -26.99 1.43
CA LEU A 58 -12.89 -27.21 1.84
C LEU A 58 -12.65 -28.68 2.20
N THR A 59 -13.64 -29.28 2.85
CA THR A 59 -13.71 -30.68 3.27
C THR A 59 -15.20 -31.09 3.32
N PRO A 60 -15.54 -32.40 3.41
CA PRO A 60 -16.93 -32.89 3.34
C PRO A 60 -17.96 -32.19 4.24
N ASP A 61 -17.51 -31.60 5.36
CA ASP A 61 -18.38 -30.93 6.32
C ASP A 61 -18.02 -29.44 6.53
N ILE A 62 -17.07 -28.88 5.78
CA ILE A 62 -16.62 -27.49 5.98
C ILE A 62 -16.72 -26.71 4.67
N LEU A 63 -17.46 -25.61 4.73
CA LEU A 63 -17.69 -24.70 3.63
C LEU A 63 -16.96 -23.37 3.86
N LEU A 64 -16.36 -22.86 2.79
CA LEU A 64 -15.87 -21.50 2.65
C LEU A 64 -16.91 -20.67 1.91
N ILE A 65 -17.46 -19.68 2.61
CA ILE A 65 -18.39 -18.71 2.04
C ILE A 65 -17.59 -17.47 1.66
N SER A 66 -17.54 -17.15 0.38
CA SER A 66 -16.99 -15.88 -0.11
C SER A 66 -18.14 -14.89 -0.33
N TYR A 67 -18.01 -13.68 0.22
CA TYR A 67 -19.04 -12.65 0.13
C TYR A 67 -18.46 -11.24 0.08
N ILE A 68 -19.26 -10.30 -0.43
CA ILE A 68 -18.94 -8.87 -0.48
C ILE A 68 -20.07 -8.08 0.19
N LYS A 69 -19.74 -7.05 0.97
CA LYS A 69 -20.74 -6.09 1.45
C LYS A 69 -21.23 -5.20 0.31
N LYS A 70 -22.54 -5.11 0.13
CA LYS A 70 -23.16 -4.27 -0.90
C LYS A 70 -22.86 -2.80 -0.63
N LYS A 71 -22.65 -2.03 -1.71
CA LYS A 71 -22.20 -0.62 -1.65
C LYS A 71 -23.06 0.29 -0.79
N ASP A 72 -24.37 0.05 -0.77
CA ASP A 72 -25.33 0.88 -0.04
C ASP A 72 -25.22 0.74 1.49
N TRP A 73 -24.49 -0.27 1.97
CA TRP A 73 -24.35 -0.60 3.40
C TRP A 73 -22.93 -0.41 3.92
N ILE A 74 -22.14 0.45 3.25
CA ILE A 74 -20.72 0.61 3.55
C ILE A 74 -20.49 1.87 4.37
N GLU A 75 -20.07 1.66 5.61
CA GLU A 75 -19.50 2.72 6.44
C GLU A 75 -18.02 2.90 6.07
N GLU A 76 -17.62 4.15 5.88
CA GLU A 76 -16.19 4.47 5.77
C GLU A 76 -15.49 4.12 7.08
N HIS A 77 -14.31 3.51 7.00
CA HIS A 77 -13.53 3.26 8.19
C HIS A 77 -13.18 4.61 8.82
N ASN A 78 -13.43 4.76 10.13
CA ASN A 78 -13.19 5.97 10.94
C ASN A 78 -11.77 6.55 10.88
N CYS A 79 -10.81 5.83 10.28
CA CYS A 79 -9.41 6.20 10.17
C CYS A 79 -8.95 6.33 8.72
N SER A 80 -9.83 6.09 7.74
CA SER A 80 -9.53 6.25 6.33
C SER A 80 -9.67 7.72 5.92
N ASN A 81 -8.71 8.22 5.13
CA ASN A 81 -8.76 9.56 4.56
C ASN A 81 -7.94 9.58 3.27
N VAL A 82 -8.62 9.33 2.15
CA VAL A 82 -7.98 9.24 0.83
C VAL A 82 -7.31 10.56 0.40
N VAL A 83 -7.74 11.70 0.94
CA VAL A 83 -7.15 13.01 0.58
C VAL A 83 -5.73 13.10 1.10
N ILE A 84 -5.47 12.65 2.33
CA ILE A 84 -4.12 12.64 2.93
C ILE A 84 -3.17 11.78 2.09
N SER A 85 -3.63 10.59 1.67
CA SER A 85 -2.78 9.70 0.89
C SER A 85 -2.57 10.19 -0.54
N LEU A 86 -3.59 10.76 -1.18
CA LEU A 86 -3.46 11.42 -2.48
C LEU A 86 -2.42 12.53 -2.41
N TRP A 87 -2.48 13.40 -1.39
CA TRP A 87 -1.54 14.49 -1.21
C TRP A 87 -0.11 13.96 -0.99
N THR A 88 0.06 12.99 -0.09
CA THR A 88 1.38 12.44 0.26
C THR A 88 2.04 11.76 -0.93
N THR A 89 1.30 10.93 -1.68
CA THR A 89 1.81 10.23 -2.87
C THR A 89 2.09 11.19 -4.02
N SER A 90 1.27 12.22 -4.21
CA SER A 90 1.49 13.27 -5.21
C SER A 90 2.74 14.09 -4.89
N ALA A 91 2.90 14.49 -3.63
CA ALA A 91 4.09 15.21 -3.17
C ALA A 91 5.35 14.38 -3.40
N ALA A 92 5.37 13.11 -2.97
CA ALA A 92 6.49 12.20 -3.19
C ALA A 92 6.84 12.06 -4.68
N ARG A 93 5.83 11.91 -5.55
CA ARG A 93 6.03 11.85 -7.01
C ARG A 93 6.60 13.14 -7.58
N ILE A 94 6.16 14.31 -7.12
CA ILE A 94 6.73 15.60 -7.51
C ILE A 94 8.20 15.70 -7.09
N HIS A 95 8.55 15.23 -5.89
CA HIS A 95 9.94 15.20 -5.44
C HIS A 95 10.82 14.30 -6.34
N LEU A 96 10.36 13.10 -6.66
CA LEU A 96 11.05 12.19 -7.57
C LEU A 96 11.21 12.81 -8.97
N LEU A 97 10.15 13.39 -9.52
CA LEU A 97 10.18 14.07 -10.82
C LEU A 97 11.19 15.22 -10.86
N ARG A 98 11.28 16.02 -9.79
CA ARG A 98 12.29 17.09 -9.68
C ARG A 98 13.71 16.53 -9.71
N ALA A 99 13.96 15.40 -9.05
CA ALA A 99 15.27 14.75 -9.07
C ALA A 99 15.58 14.17 -10.46
N MET A 100 14.63 13.50 -11.11
CA MET A 100 14.75 13.02 -12.49
C MET A 100 15.06 14.16 -13.47
N GLN A 101 14.37 15.30 -13.34
CA GLN A 101 14.60 16.48 -14.19
C GLN A 101 16.03 17.01 -14.05
N LYS A 102 16.61 17.01 -12.85
CA LYS A 102 18.02 17.40 -12.65
C LYS A 102 18.97 16.47 -13.38
N VAL A 103 18.75 15.16 -13.30
CA VAL A 103 19.55 14.17 -14.03
C VAL A 103 19.44 14.36 -15.53
N VAL A 104 18.22 14.42 -16.08
CA VAL A 104 17.99 14.51 -17.53
C VAL A 104 18.51 15.82 -18.13
N ARG A 105 18.47 16.92 -17.38
CA ARG A 105 18.98 18.23 -17.84
C ARG A 105 20.50 18.36 -17.73
N SER A 106 21.17 17.43 -17.04
CA SER A 106 22.60 17.51 -16.82
C SER A 106 23.37 16.87 -17.98
N PRO A 107 24.34 17.57 -18.59
CA PRO A 107 25.09 17.04 -19.72
C PRO A 107 25.81 15.73 -19.39
N GLY A 108 25.72 14.76 -20.30
CA GLY A 108 26.36 13.45 -20.15
C GLY A 108 25.72 12.54 -19.09
N CYS A 109 24.59 12.92 -18.50
CA CYS A 109 23.84 12.08 -17.57
C CYS A 109 22.75 11.27 -18.30
N SER A 110 22.43 10.09 -17.80
CA SER A 110 21.38 9.24 -18.36
C SER A 110 20.57 8.60 -17.24
N LEU A 111 19.26 8.83 -17.24
CA LEU A 111 18.33 8.19 -16.30
C LEU A 111 18.10 6.74 -16.74
N LEU A 112 18.31 5.78 -15.84
CA LEU A 112 18.23 4.34 -16.13
C LEU A 112 16.98 3.70 -15.56
N TYR A 113 16.58 4.06 -14.34
CA TYR A 113 15.44 3.47 -13.65
C TYR A 113 14.88 4.40 -12.57
N THR A 114 13.61 4.22 -12.23
CA THR A 114 12.94 4.91 -11.12
C THR A 114 11.93 3.99 -10.45
N ASP A 115 11.91 3.98 -9.12
CA ASP A 115 10.89 3.30 -8.32
C ASP A 115 10.58 4.10 -7.06
N THR A 116 9.33 4.54 -6.93
CA THR A 116 8.69 5.16 -5.76
C THR A 116 9.43 6.34 -5.12
N ASP A 117 10.56 6.09 -4.46
CA ASP A 117 11.42 7.05 -3.77
C ASP A 117 12.89 6.99 -4.22
N SER A 118 13.20 6.22 -5.27
CA SER A 118 14.55 5.96 -5.76
C SER A 118 14.66 6.20 -7.27
N LEU A 119 15.87 6.55 -7.71
CA LEU A 119 16.23 6.61 -9.13
C LEU A 119 17.67 6.13 -9.33
N ILE A 120 17.91 5.47 -10.45
CA ILE A 120 19.22 4.96 -10.87
C ILE A 120 19.60 5.70 -12.15
N PHE A 121 20.82 6.22 -12.21
CA PHE A 121 21.30 7.00 -13.34
C PHE A 121 22.82 6.85 -13.54
N ALA A 122 23.28 7.07 -14.76
CA ALA A 122 24.68 7.19 -15.11
C ALA A 122 25.06 8.68 -15.20
N HIS A 123 26.28 9.02 -14.78
CA HIS A 123 26.82 10.37 -14.90
C HIS A 123 28.34 10.34 -15.16
N PRO A 124 28.93 11.40 -15.73
CA PRO A 124 30.37 11.48 -15.91
C PRO A 124 31.11 11.51 -14.57
N ILE A 125 32.34 10.98 -14.55
CA ILE A 125 33.22 11.04 -13.38
C ILE A 125 33.37 12.51 -12.95
N ASN A 126 33.08 12.81 -11.68
CA ASN A 126 33.07 14.15 -11.06
C ASN A 126 31.90 15.09 -11.45
N ASN A 127 30.89 14.63 -12.19
CA ASN A 127 29.74 15.46 -12.55
C ASN A 127 28.42 14.82 -12.09
N CYS A 128 28.28 14.60 -10.77
CA CYS A 128 27.03 14.10 -10.20
C CYS A 128 25.97 15.23 -10.16
N PRO A 129 24.82 15.08 -10.84
CA PRO A 129 23.78 16.10 -10.95
C PRO A 129 22.90 16.23 -9.70
N LEU A 130 23.03 15.31 -8.74
CA LEU A 130 22.25 15.29 -7.50
C LEU A 130 23.16 15.47 -6.29
N PRO A 131 22.74 16.24 -5.28
CA PRO A 131 23.49 16.34 -4.04
C PRO A 131 23.53 14.95 -3.38
N LEU A 132 24.73 14.44 -3.16
CA LEU A 132 24.93 13.31 -2.27
C LEU A 132 24.55 13.78 -0.86
N GLY A 133 23.63 13.07 -0.19
CA GLY A 133 23.32 13.38 1.21
C GLY A 133 24.57 13.29 2.06
N LEU A 134 24.59 13.98 3.22
CA LEU A 134 25.67 13.88 4.22
C LEU A 134 26.04 12.40 4.40
N THR A 135 27.20 12.03 3.85
CA THR A 135 27.88 10.79 4.21
C THR A 135 28.08 10.85 5.72
N TRP A 136 27.74 9.78 6.45
CA TRP A 136 27.90 9.69 7.90
C TRP A 136 29.39 9.58 8.31
N GLU A 137 30.25 10.35 7.66
CA GLU A 137 31.68 10.49 7.86
C GLU A 137 31.98 11.98 8.04
N SER A 138 31.55 12.52 9.18
CA SER A 138 32.04 13.76 9.79
C SER A 138 31.67 13.77 11.27
#